data_AF-A0A1B6K634-F1
#
_entry.id   AF-A0A1B6K634-F1
#
_cell.length_a   1.000
_cell.length_b   1.000
_cell.length_c   1.000
_cell.angle_alpha   90.00
_cell.angle_beta   90.00
_cell.angle_gamma   90.00
#
_symmetry.space_group_name_H-M   'P 1'
#
loop_
_entity.id
_entity.type
_entity.pdbx_description
1 polymer ?
#
loop_
_entity_poly.entity_id
_entity_poly.type
_entity_poly.pdbx_seq_one_letter_code
_entity_poly.pdbx_strand_id
1 'polypeptide(L)'
;LHPFLGPLPGFIFIWIILMIVVPACLAILSILFADHVYEPFRPSFSTNFHNDYEGLIKKIIGTATLLAVGGINYASVKLYLKTQDLVSYLKLFGCIYVIVGGLYVYTSGNAIKADFGFEGTNLSLESLAIVFYGGLYSYDGWSW
;
A
#
# COMPACT_ATOMS: atom_id res chain seq x y z
N LEU A 1 17.04 22.17 15.20
CA LEU A 1 16.09 23.29 15.12
C LEU A 1 15.99 23.73 13.66
N HIS A 2 14.81 23.72 13.06
CA HIS A 2 14.64 24.14 11.66
C HIS A 2 14.91 25.66 11.57
N PRO A 3 15.89 26.13 10.77
CA PRO A 3 16.43 27.49 10.90
C PRO A 3 15.50 28.64 10.46
N PHE A 4 14.34 28.35 9.85
CA PHE A 4 13.58 29.38 9.12
C PHE A 4 12.29 29.88 9.79
N LEU A 5 11.68 29.13 10.72
CA LEU A 5 10.32 29.43 11.20
C LEU A 5 10.14 29.34 12.73
N GLY A 6 11.22 29.05 13.47
CA GLY A 6 11.18 28.95 14.94
C GLY A 6 10.57 27.63 15.46
N PRO A 7 10.44 27.50 16.80
CA PRO A 7 10.07 26.23 17.45
C PRO A 7 8.59 25.84 17.24
N LEU A 8 7.68 26.81 17.10
CA LEU A 8 6.23 26.56 17.01
C LEU A 8 5.83 25.84 15.70
N PRO A 9 6.24 26.29 14.49
CA PRO A 9 5.94 25.56 13.26
C PRO A 9 6.58 24.18 13.19
N GLY A 10 7.76 24.01 13.79
CA GLY A 10 8.40 22.68 13.92
C GLY A 10 7.58 21.73 14.80
N PHE A 11 7.02 22.22 15.91
CA PHE A 11 6.11 21.44 16.75
C PHE A 11 4.85 21.02 16.00
N ILE A 12 4.19 21.96 15.30
CA ILE A 12 2.97 21.67 14.52
C ILE A 12 3.25 20.62 13.44
N PHE A 13 4.38 20.74 12.74
CA PHE A 13 4.79 19.78 11.72
C PHE A 13 4.96 18.37 12.30
N ILE A 14 5.72 18.22 13.39
CA ILE A 14 5.92 16.92 14.06
C ILE A 14 4.58 16.38 14.61
N TRP A 15 3.73 17.24 15.16
CA TRP A 15 2.43 16.85 15.68
C TRP A 15 1.52 16.28 14.58
N ILE A 16 1.43 16.95 13.44
CA ILE A 16 0.67 16.45 12.27
C ILE A 16 1.24 15.11 11.80
N ILE A 17 2.56 14.99 11.71
CA ILE A 17 3.20 13.75 11.28
C ILE A 17 2.85 12.59 12.21
N LEU A 18 3.06 12.76 13.52
CA LEU A 18 2.92 11.67 14.48
C LEU A 18 1.47 11.31 14.76
N MET A 19 0.57 12.30 14.80
CA MET A 19 -0.82 12.08 15.17
C MET A 19 -1.72 11.73 13.99
N ILE A 20 -1.38 12.20 12.78
CA ILE A 20 -2.26 12.06 11.61
C ILE A 20 -1.59 11.20 10.54
N VAL A 21 -0.41 11.61 10.06
CA VAL A 21 0.20 10.99 8.87
C VAL A 21 0.63 9.56 9.13
N VAL A 22 1.45 9.31 10.15
CA VAL A 22 1.99 7.98 10.44
C VAL A 22 0.87 6.96 10.74
N PRO A 23 -0.12 7.24 11.60
CA PRO A 23 -1.21 6.30 11.85
C PRO A 23 -2.07 6.02 10.62
N ALA A 24 -2.38 7.04 9.82
CA ALA A 24 -3.15 6.88 8.59
C ALA A 24 -2.42 6.01 7.56
N CYS A 25 -1.12 6.24 7.37
CA CYS A 25 -0.30 5.42 6.46
C CYS A 25 -0.26 3.96 6.91
N LEU A 26 -0.05 3.69 8.21
CA LEU A 26 -0.05 2.33 8.75
C LEU A 26 -1.41 1.64 8.58
N ALA A 27 -2.51 2.38 8.77
CA ALA A 27 -3.87 1.85 8.58
C ALA A 27 -4.14 1.50 7.10
N ILE A 28 -3.78 2.39 6.17
CA ILE A 28 -3.95 2.15 4.73
C ILE A 28 -3.15 0.91 4.29
N LEU A 29 -1.87 0.82 4.69
CA LEU A 29 -1.01 -0.31 4.36
C LEU A 29 -1.54 -1.64 4.94
N SER A 30 -2.05 -1.60 6.16
CA SER A 30 -2.65 -2.75 6.84
C SER A 30 -3.89 -3.27 6.12
N ILE A 31 -4.79 -2.36 5.71
CA ILE A 31 -6.00 -2.72 4.96
C ILE A 31 -5.64 -3.25 3.57
N LEU A 32 -4.72 -2.60 2.85
CA LEU A 32 -4.21 -3.08 1.56
C LEU A 32 -3.61 -4.49 1.66
N PHE A 33 -2.82 -4.75 2.70
CA PHE A 33 -2.29 -6.08 2.96
C PHE A 33 -3.42 -7.10 3.18
N ALA A 34 -4.43 -6.76 3.97
CA ALA A 34 -5.57 -7.62 4.21
C ALA A 34 -6.37 -7.91 2.93
N ASP A 35 -6.57 -6.92 2.07
CA ASP A 35 -7.20 -7.09 0.75
C ASP A 35 -6.43 -8.09 -0.11
N HIS A 36 -5.12 -7.94 -0.22
CA HIS A 36 -4.27 -8.84 -1.01
C HIS A 36 -4.21 -10.26 -0.44
N VAL A 37 -4.23 -10.41 0.89
CA VAL A 37 -4.28 -11.74 1.54
C VAL A 37 -5.64 -12.40 1.34
N TYR A 38 -6.73 -11.62 1.32
CA TYR A 38 -8.08 -12.16 1.17
C TYR A 38 -8.42 -12.57 -0.27
N GLU A 39 -7.89 -11.88 -1.28
CA GLU A 39 -8.26 -12.08 -2.70
C GLU A 39 -8.20 -13.55 -3.18
N PRO A 40 -7.16 -14.35 -2.86
CA PRO A 40 -7.10 -15.76 -3.27
C PRO A 40 -8.19 -16.64 -2.62
N PHE A 41 -8.64 -16.28 -1.42
CA PHE A 41 -9.65 -17.03 -0.68
C PHE A 41 -11.07 -16.56 -1.00
N ARG A 42 -11.22 -15.39 -1.63
CA ARG A 42 -12.52 -14.79 -1.98
C ARG A 42 -13.48 -15.77 -2.67
N PRO A 43 -13.08 -16.58 -3.68
CA PRO A 43 -14.00 -17.52 -4.35
C PRO A 43 -14.55 -18.61 -3.41
N SER A 44 -13.80 -19.00 -2.37
CA SER A 44 -14.22 -19.99 -1.37
C SER A 44 -15.24 -19.42 -0.37
N PHE A 45 -15.23 -18.10 -0.17
CA PHE A 45 -16.13 -17.41 0.76
C PHE A 45 -17.34 -16.75 0.06
N SER A 46 -17.23 -16.41 -1.23
CA SER A 46 -18.26 -15.70 -1.99
C SER A 46 -19.53 -16.52 -2.27
N THR A 47 -19.49 -17.85 -2.09
CA THR A 47 -20.64 -18.73 -2.32
C THR A 47 -21.61 -18.79 -1.13
N ASN A 48 -21.22 -18.34 0.07
CA ASN A 48 -22.02 -18.54 1.29
C ASN A 48 -22.18 -17.30 2.20
N PHE A 49 -21.46 -16.20 1.98
CA PHE A 49 -21.42 -15.08 2.93
C PHE A 49 -21.80 -13.72 2.32
N HIS A 50 -22.58 -12.93 3.06
CA HIS A 50 -23.05 -11.58 2.73
C HIS A 50 -21.88 -10.57 2.69
N ASN A 51 -21.99 -9.51 1.86
CA ASN A 51 -20.95 -8.47 1.68
C ASN A 51 -20.46 -7.81 2.99
N ASP A 52 -21.30 -7.79 4.03
CA ASP A 52 -20.94 -7.20 5.33
C ASP A 52 -19.83 -7.96 6.08
N TYR A 53 -19.71 -9.27 5.86
CA TYR A 53 -18.69 -10.10 6.51
C TYR A 53 -17.30 -9.93 5.89
N GLU A 54 -17.23 -9.60 4.60
CA GLU A 54 -15.95 -9.39 3.90
C GLU A 54 -15.18 -8.21 4.52
N GLY A 55 -15.86 -7.09 4.75
CA GLY A 55 -15.26 -5.91 5.38
C GLY A 55 -14.78 -6.19 6.81
N LEU A 56 -15.52 -7.02 7.57
CA LEU A 56 -15.12 -7.40 8.93
C LEU A 56 -13.87 -8.30 8.92
N ILE A 57 -13.83 -9.29 8.03
CA ILE A 57 -12.68 -10.20 7.90
C ILE A 57 -11.42 -9.41 7.55
N LYS A 58 -11.50 -8.51 6.57
CA LYS A 58 -10.38 -7.66 6.15
C LYS A 58 -9.89 -6.77 7.30
N LYS A 59 -10.79 -6.17 8.07
CA LYS A 59 -10.43 -5.38 9.27
C LYS A 59 -9.74 -6.22 10.34
N ILE A 60 -10.21 -7.44 10.59
CA ILE A 60 -9.60 -8.36 11.55
C ILE A 60 -8.18 -8.74 11.10
N ILE A 61 -8.01 -9.14 9.84
CA ILE A 61 -6.70 -9.49 9.26
C ILE A 61 -5.75 -8.28 9.38
N GLY A 62 -6.18 -7.10 8.94
CA GLY A 62 -5.36 -5.88 9.00
C GLY A 62 -4.94 -5.53 10.43
N THR A 63 -5.88 -5.56 11.38
CA THR A 63 -5.60 -5.28 12.80
C THR A 63 -4.63 -6.31 13.38
N ALA A 64 -4.85 -7.60 13.09
CA ALA A 64 -3.95 -8.67 13.52
C ALA A 64 -2.54 -8.50 12.95
N THR A 65 -2.40 -8.07 11.70
CA THR A 65 -1.10 -7.76 11.08
C THR A 65 -0.39 -6.62 11.81
N LEU A 66 -1.09 -5.52 12.13
CA LEU A 66 -0.50 -4.41 12.88
C LEU A 66 -0.01 -4.85 14.26
N LEU A 67 -0.83 -5.61 14.98
CA LEU A 67 -0.48 -6.14 16.30
C LEU A 67 0.68 -7.13 16.22
N ALA A 68 0.73 -7.99 15.20
CA ALA A 68 1.82 -8.93 15.01
C ALA A 68 3.14 -8.22 14.72
N VAL A 69 3.14 -7.26 13.78
CA VAL A 69 4.35 -6.49 13.43
C VAL A 69 4.82 -5.65 14.63
N GLY A 70 3.90 -4.96 15.30
CA GLY A 70 4.18 -4.20 16.51
C GLY A 70 4.72 -5.07 17.65
N GLY A 71 4.13 -6.26 17.84
CA GLY A 71 4.57 -7.24 18.83
C GLY A 71 5.96 -7.80 18.52
N ILE A 72 6.27 -8.09 17.26
CA ILE A 72 7.62 -8.50 16.82
C ILE A 72 8.64 -7.39 17.11
N ASN A 73 8.31 -6.15 16.77
CA ASN A 73 9.18 -5.00 17.02
C ASN A 73 9.42 -4.79 18.53
N TYR A 74 8.36 -4.85 19.33
CA TYR A 74 8.42 -4.75 20.79
C TYR A 74 9.28 -5.86 21.42
N ALA A 75 9.15 -7.11 20.95
CA ALA A 75 9.90 -8.24 21.47
C ALA A 75 11.39 -8.21 21.07
N SER A 76 11.69 -7.87 19.81
CA SER A 76 13.07 -7.78 19.32
C SER A 76 13.17 -7.00 18.02
N VAL A 77 13.86 -5.86 18.10
CA VAL A 77 14.22 -5.06 16.92
C VAL A 77 15.04 -5.88 15.92
N LYS A 78 15.90 -6.79 16.37
CA LYS A 78 16.70 -7.65 15.48
C LYS A 78 15.82 -8.62 14.69
N LEU A 79 14.76 -9.16 15.30
CA LEU A 79 13.81 -10.02 14.62
C LEU A 79 12.98 -9.23 13.61
N TYR A 80 12.51 -8.04 14.00
CA TYR A 80 11.79 -7.14 13.12
C TYR A 80 12.60 -6.80 11.86
N LEU A 81 13.88 -6.42 12.01
CA LEU A 81 14.76 -6.13 10.87
C LEU A 81 14.92 -7.33 9.93
N LYS A 82 15.15 -8.54 10.47
CA LYS A 82 15.24 -9.76 9.65
C LYS A 82 13.95 -10.05 8.87
N THR A 83 12.79 -9.87 9.50
CA THR A 83 11.49 -10.06 8.84
C THR A 83 11.28 -9.00 7.75
N GLN A 84 11.64 -7.74 8.02
CA GLN A 84 11.55 -6.64 7.06
C GLN A 84 12.45 -6.88 5.85
N ASP A 85 13.68 -7.35 6.06
CA ASP A 85 14.61 -7.69 4.98
C ASP A 85 14.03 -8.77 4.08
N LEU A 86 13.50 -9.85 4.66
CA LEU A 86 12.86 -10.94 3.91
C LEU A 86 11.70 -10.42 3.05
N VAL A 87 10.81 -9.61 3.63
CA VAL A 87 9.67 -9.01 2.89
C VAL A 87 10.16 -8.13 1.76
N SER A 88 11.26 -7.38 1.96
CA SER A 88 11.84 -6.52 0.93
C SER A 88 12.37 -7.32 -0.26
N TYR A 89 13.06 -8.43 0.00
CA TYR A 89 13.48 -9.36 -1.07
C TYR A 89 12.27 -9.92 -1.81
N LEU A 90 11.25 -10.41 -1.11
CA LEU A 90 10.04 -10.95 -1.73
C LEU A 90 9.32 -9.92 -2.62
N LYS A 91 9.24 -8.65 -2.19
CA LYS A 91 8.70 -7.56 -3.02
C LYS A 91 9.46 -7.39 -4.32
N LEU A 92 10.80 -7.36 -4.27
CA LEU A 92 11.65 -7.24 -5.45
C LEU A 92 11.46 -8.42 -6.42
N PHE A 93 11.41 -9.65 -5.89
CA PHE A 93 11.13 -10.83 -6.69
C PHE A 93 9.75 -10.76 -7.35
N GLY A 94 8.73 -10.31 -6.63
CA GLY A 94 7.38 -10.09 -7.17
C GLY A 94 7.36 -9.09 -8.32
N CYS A 95 8.05 -7.95 -8.18
CA CYS A 95 8.19 -6.96 -9.25
C CYS A 95 8.85 -7.55 -10.50
N ILE A 96 9.97 -8.26 -10.33
CA ILE A 96 10.67 -8.92 -11.44
C ILE A 96 9.75 -9.94 -12.12
N TYR A 97 9.04 -10.74 -11.34
CA TYR A 97 8.11 -11.75 -11.84
C TYR A 97 7.01 -11.12 -12.72
N VAL A 98 6.38 -10.04 -12.26
CA VAL A 98 5.34 -9.33 -13.03
C VAL A 98 5.91 -8.72 -14.31
N ILE A 99 7.10 -8.12 -14.26
CA ILE A 99 7.75 -7.52 -15.44
C ILE A 99 8.08 -8.59 -16.49
N VAL A 100 8.71 -9.69 -16.07
CA VAL A 100 9.10 -10.78 -16.99
C VAL A 100 7.85 -11.48 -17.55
N GLY A 101 6.84 -11.74 -16.72
CA GLY A 101 5.57 -12.33 -17.17
C GLY A 101 4.85 -11.44 -18.18
N GLY A 102 4.80 -10.13 -17.93
CA GLY A 102 4.24 -9.15 -18.87
C GLY A 102 4.99 -9.14 -20.20
N LEU A 103 6.33 -9.14 -20.17
CA LEU A 103 7.15 -9.19 -21.38
C LEU A 103 6.93 -10.50 -22.16
N TYR A 104 6.85 -11.64 -21.47
CA TYR A 104 6.59 -12.93 -22.10
C TYR A 104 5.23 -12.95 -22.82
N VAL A 105 4.17 -12.46 -22.18
CA VAL A 105 2.83 -12.36 -22.80
C VAL A 105 2.86 -11.42 -24.00
N TYR A 106 3.60 -10.30 -23.89
CA TYR A 106 3.80 -9.34 -24.98
C TYR A 106 4.46 -9.98 -26.20
N THR A 107 5.58 -10.68 -26.01
CA THR A 107 6.32 -11.33 -27.10
C THR A 107 5.60 -12.55 -27.67
N SER A 108 4.77 -13.23 -26.88
CA SER A 108 4.03 -14.43 -27.31
C SER A 108 2.82 -14.12 -28.20
N GLY A 109 2.53 -12.84 -28.47
CA GLY A 109 1.38 -12.43 -29.28
C GLY A 109 0.02 -12.61 -28.57
N ASN A 110 0.02 -13.04 -27.31
CA ASN A 110 -1.17 -13.18 -26.46
C ASN A 110 -1.49 -11.88 -25.69
N ALA A 111 -0.80 -10.79 -26.00
CA ALA A 111 -1.10 -9.49 -25.42
C ALA A 111 -2.54 -9.08 -25.78
N ILE A 112 -3.31 -8.69 -24.77
CA ILE A 112 -4.57 -7.98 -25.00
C ILE A 112 -4.21 -6.72 -25.78
N LYS A 113 -4.88 -6.49 -26.91
CA LYS A 113 -4.75 -5.23 -27.66
C LYS A 113 -5.19 -4.10 -26.74
N ALA A 114 -4.23 -3.44 -26.10
CA ALA A 114 -4.50 -2.26 -25.31
C ALA A 114 -4.90 -1.15 -26.28
N ASP A 115 -6.09 -0.59 -26.08
CA ASP A 115 -6.47 0.65 -26.74
C ASP A 115 -5.73 1.78 -26.02
N PHE A 116 -4.58 2.18 -26.56
CA PHE A 116 -3.77 3.27 -26.01
C PHE A 116 -4.36 4.66 -26.34
N GLY A 117 -5.65 4.73 -26.65
CA GLY A 117 -6.37 5.98 -26.91
C GLY A 117 -6.63 6.79 -25.64
N PHE A 118 -6.80 8.10 -25.81
CA PHE A 118 -7.24 9.01 -24.75
C PHE A 118 -8.76 9.11 -24.63
N GLU A 119 -9.49 8.22 -25.31
CA GLU A 119 -10.95 8.23 -25.34
C GLU A 119 -11.52 7.92 -23.94
N GLY A 120 -12.42 8.77 -23.46
CA GLY A 120 -12.95 8.68 -22.08
C GLY A 120 -12.06 9.29 -20.99
N THR A 121 -10.94 9.95 -21.33
CA THR A 121 -10.11 10.66 -20.35
C THR A 121 -10.88 11.82 -19.72
N ASN A 122 -10.92 11.85 -18.39
CA ASN A 122 -11.49 12.96 -17.64
C ASN A 122 -10.37 13.94 -17.24
N LEU A 123 -10.37 15.13 -17.85
CA LEU A 123 -9.41 16.20 -17.57
C LEU A 123 -9.96 17.26 -16.61
N SER A 124 -10.96 16.92 -15.79
CA SER A 124 -11.40 17.80 -14.71
C SER A 124 -10.28 18.01 -13.70
N LEU A 125 -10.22 19.22 -13.12
CA LEU A 125 -9.21 19.56 -12.13
C LEU A 125 -9.24 18.60 -10.93
N GLU A 126 -10.43 18.15 -10.53
CA GLU A 126 -10.63 17.18 -9.47
C GLU A 126 -10.03 15.81 -9.81
N SER A 127 -10.35 15.27 -10.98
CA SER A 127 -9.83 13.96 -11.41
C SER A 127 -8.31 13.98 -11.53
N LEU A 128 -7.77 15.07 -12.09
CA LEU A 128 -6.34 15.27 -12.21
C LEU A 128 -5.66 15.31 -10.84
N ALA A 129 -6.23 16.05 -9.88
CA ALA A 129 -5.69 16.12 -8.52
C ALA A 129 -5.66 14.74 -7.85
N ILE A 130 -6.73 13.95 -7.94
CA ILE A 130 -6.80 12.61 -7.35
C ILE A 130 -5.73 11.67 -7.94
N VAL A 131 -5.55 11.69 -9.27
CA VAL A 131 -4.53 10.87 -9.93
C VAL A 131 -3.12 11.31 -9.53
N PHE A 132 -2.87 12.61 -9.41
CA PHE A 132 -1.59 13.11 -8.87
C PHE A 132 -1.35 12.66 -7.43
N TYR A 133 -2.36 12.70 -6.56
CA TYR A 133 -2.23 12.16 -5.20
C TYR A 133 -1.89 10.67 -5.20
N GLY A 134 -2.55 9.87 -6.04
CA GLY A 134 -2.24 8.44 -6.19
C GLY A 134 -0.82 8.19 -6.72
N GLY A 135 -0.37 9.00 -7.68
CA GLY A 135 0.98 8.97 -8.22
C GLY A 135 2.02 9.32 -7.14
N LEU A 136 1.84 10.44 -6.43
CA LEU A 136 2.74 10.88 -5.36
C LEU A 136 2.83 9.86 -4.22
N TYR A 137 1.71 9.21 -3.86
CA TYR A 137 1.69 8.14 -2.86
C TYR A 137 2.60 6.97 -3.24
N SER A 138 2.68 6.64 -4.53
CA SER A 138 3.54 5.55 -5.03
C SER A 138 5.04 5.87 -4.92
N TYR A 139 5.40 7.15 -4.77
CA TYR A 139 6.76 7.64 -4.58
C TYR A 139 7.01 8.18 -3.16
N ASP A 140 6.12 7.84 -2.20
CA ASP A 140 6.34 8.19 -0.80
C ASP A 140 7.68 7.60 -0.29
N GLY A 141 8.34 8.29 0.63
CA GLY A 141 9.64 7.89 1.17
C GLY A 141 10.85 8.74 0.73
N TRP A 142 10.69 9.69 -0.19
CA TRP A 142 11.81 10.46 -0.75
C TRP A 142 12.39 11.55 0.16
N SER A 143 11.62 12.03 1.13
CA SER A 143 11.95 13.20 1.98
C SER A 143 12.36 12.83 3.41
N TRP A 144 12.51 11.55 3.71
CA TRP A 144 12.86 11.03 5.04
C TRP A 144 14.37 10.86 5.22
#